data_AF-K1SY96-F1
#
_entry.id   AF-K1SY96-F1
#
_cell.length_a   1.000
_cell.length_b   1.000
_cell.length_c   1.000
_cell.angle_alpha   90.00
_cell.angle_beta   90.00
_cell.angle_gamma   90.00
#
_symmetry.space_group_name_H-M   'P 1'
#
loop_
_entity.id
_entity.type
_entity.pdbx_description
1 polymer ?
#
loop_
_entity_poly.entity_id
_entity_poly.type
_entity_poly.pdbx_seq_one_letter_code
_entity_poly.pdbx_strand_id
1 'polypeptide(L)'
;DSNKNKKHKRFDFSVIGGPHYASDTKFGLGLVAAGLYRTDPNDSILPPSNVSLYGDVSSVGFYMLGVRGNHIAPKGRYRIDYHLYFYSFPADFWGIGYEMGDNDANKSDMKRWQAQAEVSFLFRVADNFYIGPMASYDYVIGKHIERPELLQGMDQHTWNVGAGVSLVYDNRDNLTNPHRGIYLNINQMFRPRFMGNDYAFSTTAFRFDAYQRLGKGTVL
;
A
#
# COMPACT_ATOMS: atom_id res chain seq x y z
N ASP A 1 29.16 -5.93 -1.28
CA ASP A 1 28.92 -7.24 -1.94
C ASP A 1 27.42 -7.52 -2.21
N SER A 2 26.53 -6.53 -2.06
CA SER A 2 25.07 -6.69 -2.24
C SER A 2 24.55 -6.55 -3.68
N ASN A 3 25.43 -6.24 -4.65
CA ASN A 3 25.03 -5.90 -6.02
C ASN A 3 25.49 -6.95 -7.06
N LYS A 4 25.82 -8.18 -6.62
CA LYS A 4 26.17 -9.27 -7.52
C LYS A 4 24.97 -10.19 -7.71
N ASN A 5 24.58 -10.37 -8.96
CA ASN A 5 23.51 -11.27 -9.41
C ASN A 5 23.94 -12.73 -9.14
N LYS A 6 23.74 -13.21 -7.90
CA LYS A 6 24.06 -14.57 -7.49
C LYS A 6 22.96 -15.48 -8.04
N LYS A 7 23.16 -15.95 -9.28
CA LYS A 7 22.32 -16.97 -9.92
C LYS A 7 22.08 -18.12 -8.92
N HIS A 8 20.80 -18.40 -8.63
CA HIS A 8 20.29 -19.57 -7.88
C HIS A 8 20.14 -19.51 -6.35
N LYS A 9 19.88 -18.35 -5.72
CA LYS A 9 19.31 -18.37 -4.35
C LYS A 9 17.78 -18.52 -4.39
N ARG A 10 17.24 -19.43 -3.57
CA ARG A 10 15.78 -19.61 -3.39
C ARG A 10 15.09 -18.36 -2.80
N PHE A 11 15.84 -17.60 -2.01
CA PHE A 11 15.42 -16.36 -1.39
C PHE A 11 16.57 -15.35 -1.49
N ASP A 12 16.32 -14.21 -2.14
CA ASP A 12 17.21 -13.06 -2.18
C ASP A 12 16.66 -11.99 -1.26
N PHE A 13 17.51 -11.30 -0.52
CA PHE A 13 17.06 -10.31 0.47
C PHE A 13 17.99 -9.11 0.51
N SER A 14 17.38 -7.94 0.69
CA SER A 14 18.06 -6.66 0.78
C SER A 14 17.45 -5.84 1.92
N VAL A 15 18.31 -5.19 2.70
CA VAL A 15 17.90 -4.18 3.68
C VAL A 15 18.36 -2.82 3.19
N ILE A 16 17.45 -1.86 3.22
CA ILE A 16 17.72 -0.45 2.94
C ILE A 16 17.17 0.32 4.12
N GLY A 17 17.99 1.18 4.71
CA GLY A 17 17.55 2.08 5.77
C GLY A 17 18.34 3.37 5.69
N GLY A 18 17.76 4.44 6.21
CA GLY A 18 18.39 5.75 6.17
C GLY A 18 17.61 6.81 6.92
N PRO A 19 18.28 7.92 7.25
CA PRO A 19 17.62 9.08 7.80
C PRO A 19 16.80 9.79 6.73
N HIS A 20 15.72 10.41 7.15
CA HIS A 20 14.93 11.33 6.33
C HIS A 20 14.49 12.54 7.14
N TYR A 21 14.05 13.58 6.43
CA TYR A 21 13.42 14.74 7.03
C TYR A 21 12.21 15.13 6.18
N ALA A 22 11.06 15.31 6.83
CA ALA A 22 9.87 15.90 6.22
C ALA A 22 9.31 17.01 7.10
N SER A 23 8.58 17.97 6.52
CA SER A 23 8.02 19.10 7.28
C SER A 23 7.15 18.66 8.45
N ASP A 24 6.39 17.57 8.27
CA ASP A 24 5.41 17.12 9.24
C ASP A 24 6.00 16.12 10.24
N THR A 25 6.78 15.14 9.76
CA THR A 25 7.41 14.13 10.62
C THR A 25 8.78 14.55 11.18
N LYS A 26 9.32 15.68 10.75
CA LYS A 26 10.69 16.12 11.07
C LYS A 26 11.71 15.02 10.77
N PHE A 27 12.75 14.93 11.58
CA PHE A 27 13.80 13.93 11.42
C PHE A 27 13.27 12.53 11.72
N GLY A 28 13.48 11.59 10.81
CA GLY A 28 13.08 10.20 10.97
C GLY A 28 14.10 9.19 10.48
N LEU A 29 13.86 7.94 10.83
CA LEU A 29 14.66 6.78 10.46
C LEU A 29 13.75 5.72 9.87
N GLY A 30 13.87 5.52 8.56
CA GLY A 30 13.16 4.48 7.83
C GLY A 30 14.02 3.23 7.65
N LEU A 31 13.39 2.07 7.70
CA LEU A 31 14.01 0.78 7.40
C LEU A 31 13.06 -0.09 6.57
N VAL A 32 13.60 -0.69 5.52
CA VAL A 32 12.90 -1.64 4.65
C VAL A 32 13.76 -2.89 4.50
N ALA A 33 13.20 -4.05 4.84
CA ALA A 33 13.75 -5.36 4.51
C ALA A 33 12.88 -5.99 3.43
N ALA A 34 13.42 -6.12 2.22
CA ALA A 34 12.77 -6.73 1.08
C ALA A 34 13.34 -8.13 0.81
N GLY A 35 12.47 -9.07 0.46
CA GLY A 35 12.78 -10.43 0.06
C GLY A 35 12.13 -10.76 -1.28
N LEU A 36 12.89 -11.43 -2.15
CA LEU A 36 12.45 -11.97 -3.43
C LEU A 36 12.60 -13.49 -3.41
N TYR A 37 11.58 -14.22 -3.87
CA TYR A 37 11.62 -15.68 -3.93
C TYR A 37 10.89 -16.22 -5.14
N ARG A 38 11.29 -17.41 -5.60
CA ARG A 38 10.62 -18.13 -6.69
C ARG A 38 9.84 -19.30 -6.11
N THR A 39 8.58 -19.43 -6.49
CA THR A 39 7.75 -20.57 -6.11
C THR A 39 8.14 -21.84 -6.87
N ASP A 40 8.65 -21.70 -8.09
CA ASP A 40 9.28 -22.76 -8.88
C ASP A 40 10.70 -22.32 -9.30
N PRO A 41 11.77 -22.91 -8.71
CA PRO A 41 13.15 -22.58 -9.07
C PRO A 41 13.55 -22.97 -10.50
N ASN A 42 12.82 -23.89 -11.14
CA ASN A 42 13.11 -24.36 -12.50
C ASN A 42 12.41 -23.50 -13.56
N ASP A 43 11.38 -22.74 -13.18
CA ASP A 43 10.70 -21.79 -14.06
C ASP A 43 11.48 -20.46 -14.08
N SER A 44 12.27 -20.26 -15.14
CA SER A 44 13.05 -19.03 -15.34
C SER A 44 12.24 -17.87 -15.90
N ILE A 45 11.04 -18.14 -16.43
CA ILE A 45 10.16 -17.15 -17.08
C ILE A 45 9.27 -16.48 -16.05
N LEU A 46 8.80 -17.24 -15.04
CA LEU A 46 7.98 -16.69 -13.97
C LEU A 46 8.76 -15.62 -13.20
N PRO A 47 8.20 -14.41 -13.00
CA PRO A 47 8.84 -13.42 -12.15
C PRO A 47 8.84 -13.86 -10.69
N PRO A 48 9.82 -13.41 -9.88
CA PRO A 48 9.86 -13.72 -8.46
C PRO A 48 8.69 -13.05 -7.73
N SER A 49 8.18 -13.75 -6.71
CA SER A 49 7.34 -13.18 -5.67
C SER A 49 8.15 -12.25 -4.77
N ASN A 50 7.49 -11.27 -4.14
CA ASN A 50 8.13 -10.33 -3.24
C ASN A 50 7.42 -10.24 -1.88
N VAL A 51 8.19 -9.88 -0.87
CA VAL A 51 7.71 -9.52 0.46
C VAL A 51 8.59 -8.39 0.96
N SER A 52 8.02 -7.39 1.59
CA SER A 52 8.74 -6.26 2.16
C SER A 52 8.16 -5.92 3.51
N LEU A 53 8.99 -6.03 4.54
CA LEU A 53 8.72 -5.49 5.87
C LEU A 53 9.33 -4.10 5.91
N TYR A 54 8.56 -3.09 6.29
CA TYR A 54 9.03 -1.73 6.39
C TYR A 54 8.55 -1.09 7.68
N GLY A 55 9.39 -0.25 8.26
CA GLY A 55 9.07 0.52 9.43
C GLY A 55 9.73 1.88 9.39
N ASP A 56 9.15 2.82 10.11
CA ASP A 56 9.62 4.19 10.19
C ASP A 56 9.32 4.74 11.58
N VAL A 57 10.22 5.57 12.09
CA VAL A 57 10.07 6.30 13.35
C VAL A 57 10.63 7.71 13.19
N SER A 58 10.06 8.69 13.89
CA SER A 58 10.53 10.07 13.80
C SER A 58 10.60 10.80 15.14
N SER A 59 11.28 11.94 15.14
CA SER A 59 11.52 12.77 16.33
C SER A 59 10.25 13.39 16.91
N VAL A 60 9.18 13.50 16.13
CA VAL A 60 7.87 14.00 16.60
C VAL A 60 6.91 12.88 17.03
N GLY A 61 7.40 11.64 17.10
CA GLY A 61 6.59 10.51 17.56
C GLY A 61 5.69 9.89 16.49
N PHE A 62 5.89 10.22 15.21
CA PHE A 62 5.38 9.37 14.13
C PHE A 62 6.10 8.02 14.16
N TYR A 63 5.33 6.94 14.01
CA TYR A 63 5.86 5.60 13.79
C TYR A 63 4.95 4.81 12.87
N MET A 64 5.52 3.91 12.09
CA MET A 64 4.80 3.00 11.20
C MET A 64 5.49 1.64 11.16
N LEU A 65 4.70 0.59 11.01
CA LEU A 65 5.17 -0.74 10.68
C LEU A 65 4.19 -1.36 9.69
N GLY A 66 4.72 -1.98 8.64
CA GLY A 66 3.89 -2.65 7.66
C GLY A 66 4.61 -3.75 6.90
N VAL A 67 3.81 -4.65 6.36
CA VAL A 67 4.25 -5.67 5.43
C VAL A 67 3.46 -5.53 4.15
N ARG A 68 4.14 -5.61 3.02
CA ARG A 68 3.50 -5.64 1.71
C ARG A 68 4.18 -6.65 0.81
N GLY A 69 3.45 -7.16 -0.15
CA GLY A 69 4.09 -7.87 -1.24
C GLY A 69 3.12 -8.63 -2.11
N ASN A 70 3.69 -9.51 -2.93
CA ASN A 70 2.94 -10.38 -3.80
C ASN A 70 3.44 -11.82 -3.75
N HIS A 71 2.50 -12.75 -3.86
CA HIS A 71 2.79 -14.16 -4.04
C HIS A 71 2.33 -14.59 -5.43
N ILE A 72 3.22 -15.19 -6.22
CA ILE A 72 2.92 -15.66 -7.57
C ILE A 72 3.05 -17.18 -7.58
N ALA A 73 1.93 -17.87 -7.77
CA ALA A 73 1.89 -19.33 -7.80
C ALA A 73 2.65 -19.93 -8.99
N PRO A 74 3.08 -21.20 -8.92
CA PRO A 74 3.71 -21.88 -10.04
C PRO A 74 2.87 -21.78 -11.33
N LYS A 75 3.57 -21.57 -12.47
CA LYS A 75 2.97 -21.31 -13.79
C LYS A 75 2.11 -20.02 -13.84
N GLY A 76 2.19 -19.17 -12.82
CA GLY A 76 1.42 -17.93 -12.71
C GLY A 76 -0.09 -18.16 -12.63
N ARG A 77 -0.55 -19.30 -12.09
CA ARG A 77 -1.97 -19.69 -12.04
C ARG A 77 -2.82 -18.74 -11.19
N TYR A 78 -2.26 -18.25 -10.10
CA TYR A 78 -2.88 -17.23 -9.26
C TYR A 78 -1.81 -16.32 -8.64
N ARG A 79 -2.25 -15.14 -8.22
CA ARG A 79 -1.46 -14.18 -7.46
C ARG A 79 -2.21 -13.80 -6.18
N ILE A 80 -1.46 -13.48 -5.13
CA ILE A 80 -2.01 -12.87 -3.92
C ILE A 80 -1.23 -11.59 -3.68
N ASP A 81 -1.90 -10.45 -3.75
CA ASP A 81 -1.30 -9.16 -3.37
C ASP A 81 -1.84 -8.79 -1.99
N TYR A 82 -0.96 -8.31 -1.12
CA TYR A 82 -1.31 -7.97 0.25
C TYR A 82 -0.53 -6.74 0.72
N HIS A 83 -1.21 -5.89 1.49
CA HIS A 83 -0.63 -4.71 2.11
C HIS A 83 -1.28 -4.50 3.47
N LEU A 84 -0.49 -4.68 4.52
CA LEU A 84 -0.93 -4.54 5.90
C LEU A 84 -0.01 -3.56 6.59
N TYR A 85 -0.54 -2.57 7.28
CA TYR A 85 0.26 -1.65 8.05
C TYR A 85 -0.53 -1.02 9.18
N PHE A 86 0.19 -0.53 10.17
CA PHE A 86 -0.34 0.43 11.11
C PHE A 86 0.64 1.57 11.29
N TYR A 87 0.11 2.74 11.61
CA TYR A 87 0.93 3.89 11.94
C TYR A 87 0.25 4.75 13.01
N SER A 88 1.06 5.57 13.67
CA SER A 88 0.60 6.71 14.44
C SER A 88 1.25 7.97 13.91
N PHE A 89 0.46 9.01 13.68
CA PHE A 89 0.90 10.28 13.13
C PHE A 89 0.33 11.43 13.98
N PRO A 90 1.16 12.30 14.57
CA PRO A 90 0.69 13.58 15.10
C PRO A 90 0.12 14.39 13.94
N ALA A 91 -1.17 14.72 14.01
CA ALA A 91 -1.89 15.38 12.95
C ALA A 91 -2.53 16.67 13.47
N ASP A 92 -2.45 17.71 12.66
CA ASP A 92 -3.24 18.91 12.87
C ASP A 92 -4.64 18.68 12.27
N PHE A 93 -5.67 19.20 12.92
CA PHE A 93 -7.07 19.08 12.53
C PHE A 93 -7.78 20.42 12.67
N TRP A 94 -8.52 20.82 11.63
CA TRP A 94 -9.23 22.10 11.59
C TRP A 94 -10.75 21.95 11.64
N GLY A 95 -11.26 20.72 11.79
CA GLY A 95 -12.69 20.43 11.74
C GLY A 95 -13.17 19.91 10.39
N ILE A 96 -14.47 19.65 10.31
CA ILE A 96 -15.10 18.98 9.17
C ILE A 96 -15.59 20.03 8.15
N GLY A 97 -15.20 19.85 6.89
CA GLY A 97 -15.65 20.69 5.78
C GLY A 97 -14.66 21.80 5.41
N TYR A 98 -14.84 22.36 4.22
CA TYR A 98 -13.93 23.37 3.65
C TYR A 98 -13.84 24.63 4.51
N GLU A 99 -14.98 25.17 4.96
CA GLU A 99 -15.02 26.41 5.77
C GLU A 99 -14.29 26.25 7.12
N MET A 100 -14.39 25.07 7.74
CA MET A 100 -13.67 24.79 8.98
C MET A 100 -12.16 24.67 8.72
N GLY A 101 -11.78 24.04 7.60
CA GLY A 101 -10.39 23.88 7.16
C GLY A 101 -9.70 25.17 6.70
N ASP A 102 -10.46 26.14 6.20
CA ASP A 102 -9.97 27.46 5.75
C ASP A 102 -9.99 28.52 6.87
N ASN A 103 -9.94 28.09 8.13
CA ASN A 103 -9.89 28.99 9.28
C ASN A 103 -8.78 28.55 10.23
N ASP A 104 -7.66 29.27 10.22
CA ASP A 104 -6.50 28.99 11.08
C ASP A 104 -6.83 28.95 12.58
N ALA A 105 -7.85 29.70 13.00
CA ALA A 105 -8.32 29.69 14.39
C ALA A 105 -8.95 28.36 14.79
N ASN A 106 -9.26 27.47 13.84
CA ASN A 106 -9.75 26.12 14.10
C ASN A 106 -8.65 25.07 14.26
N LYS A 107 -7.37 25.44 14.14
CA LYS A 107 -6.29 24.48 14.35
C LYS A 107 -6.43 23.79 15.72
N SER A 108 -6.30 22.47 15.70
CA SER A 108 -6.30 21.57 16.84
C SER A 108 -5.30 20.48 16.62
N ASP A 109 -4.54 20.14 17.66
CA ASP A 109 -3.66 18.99 17.58
C ASP A 109 -4.44 17.70 17.88
N MET A 110 -4.04 16.61 17.22
CA MET A 110 -4.49 15.26 17.53
C MET A 110 -3.40 14.23 17.23
N LYS A 111 -3.57 13.01 17.74
CA LYS A 111 -2.76 11.86 17.37
C LYS A 111 -3.62 10.85 16.62
N ARG A 112 -3.44 10.78 15.31
CA ARG A 112 -4.11 9.76 14.48
C ARG A 112 -3.39 8.44 14.63
N TRP A 113 -4.15 7.38 14.90
CA TRP A 113 -3.68 6.00 14.79
C TRP A 113 -4.53 5.29 13.75
N GLN A 114 -3.88 4.55 12.85
CA GLN A 114 -4.57 3.82 11.79
C GLN A 114 -3.97 2.43 11.63
N ALA A 115 -4.83 1.45 11.36
CA ALA A 115 -4.46 0.11 10.94
C ALA A 115 -5.25 -0.28 9.70
N GLN A 116 -4.54 -0.64 8.63
CA GLN A 116 -5.12 -1.00 7.35
C GLN A 116 -4.61 -2.38 6.90
N ALA A 117 -5.50 -3.14 6.28
CA ALA A 117 -5.18 -4.39 5.59
C ALA A 117 -5.94 -4.45 4.27
N GLU A 118 -5.23 -4.65 3.18
CA GLU A 118 -5.80 -4.90 1.85
C GLU A 118 -5.21 -6.20 1.30
N VAL A 119 -6.07 -7.06 0.76
CA VAL A 119 -5.67 -8.34 0.15
C VAL A 119 -6.50 -8.57 -1.10
N SER A 120 -5.85 -8.98 -2.19
CA SER A 120 -6.51 -9.46 -3.42
C SER A 120 -6.01 -10.85 -3.79
N PHE A 121 -6.94 -11.74 -4.08
CA PHE A 121 -6.65 -13.08 -4.62
C PHE A 121 -7.02 -13.09 -6.10
N LEU A 122 -6.04 -13.23 -6.97
CA LEU A 122 -6.17 -13.02 -8.41
C LEU A 122 -5.93 -14.32 -9.16
N PHE A 123 -6.90 -14.77 -9.95
CA PHE A 123 -6.77 -15.93 -10.83
C PHE A 123 -6.35 -15.49 -12.22
N ARG A 124 -5.41 -16.20 -12.84
CA ARG A 124 -5.07 -15.99 -14.25
C ARG A 124 -6.19 -16.56 -15.12
N VAL A 125 -6.80 -15.72 -15.96
CA VAL A 125 -7.86 -16.15 -16.88
C VAL A 125 -7.46 -16.04 -18.35
N ALA A 126 -6.42 -15.26 -18.66
CA ALA A 126 -5.76 -15.24 -19.96
C ALA A 126 -4.28 -14.89 -19.79
N ASP A 127 -3.54 -14.80 -20.91
CA ASP A 127 -2.15 -14.35 -20.86
C ASP A 127 -2.07 -12.92 -20.33
N ASN A 128 -1.25 -12.75 -19.28
CA ASN A 128 -1.03 -11.49 -18.59
C ASN A 128 -2.26 -10.88 -17.91
N PHE A 129 -3.41 -11.59 -17.91
CA PHE A 129 -4.68 -11.06 -17.39
C PHE A 129 -5.18 -11.87 -16.20
N TYR A 130 -5.51 -11.14 -15.13
CA TYR A 130 -5.89 -11.68 -13.85
C TYR A 130 -7.15 -11.00 -13.33
N ILE A 131 -8.00 -11.78 -12.65
CA ILE A 131 -9.21 -11.29 -11.99
C ILE A 131 -9.43 -12.04 -10.68
N GLY A 132 -9.97 -11.38 -9.67
CA GLY A 132 -10.47 -12.09 -8.51
C GLY A 132 -10.92 -11.20 -7.36
N PRO A 133 -11.35 -11.80 -6.25
CA PRO A 133 -11.88 -11.06 -5.11
C PRO A 133 -10.79 -10.26 -4.41
N MET A 134 -11.21 -9.15 -3.79
CA MET A 134 -10.40 -8.39 -2.85
C MET A 134 -11.19 -8.04 -1.59
N ALA A 135 -10.47 -7.86 -0.49
CA ALA A 135 -11.02 -7.42 0.78
C ALA A 135 -10.15 -6.30 1.35
N SER A 136 -10.79 -5.35 2.02
CA SER A 136 -10.11 -4.26 2.73
C SER A 136 -10.66 -4.10 4.14
N TYR A 137 -9.78 -3.83 5.08
CA TYR A 137 -10.09 -3.37 6.42
C TYR A 137 -9.30 -2.09 6.69
N ASP A 138 -9.94 -1.06 7.23
CA ASP A 138 -9.29 0.17 7.66
C ASP A 138 -9.90 0.63 8.97
N TYR A 139 -9.09 0.85 9.99
CA TYR A 139 -9.52 1.40 11.26
C TYR A 139 -8.71 2.65 11.55
N VAL A 140 -9.41 3.75 11.85
CA VAL A 140 -8.81 5.04 12.18
C VAL A 140 -9.36 5.49 13.51
N ILE A 141 -8.48 6.01 14.38
CA ILE A 141 -8.87 6.69 15.63
C ILE A 141 -8.03 7.95 15.84
N GLY A 142 -8.70 9.06 16.15
CA GLY A 142 -8.07 10.26 16.69
C GLY A 142 -7.96 10.15 18.21
N LYS A 143 -6.74 10.25 18.74
CA LYS A 143 -6.43 10.27 20.18
C LYS A 143 -5.96 11.67 20.57
N HIS A 144 -6.16 12.05 21.83
CA HIS A 144 -5.69 13.35 22.35
C HIS A 144 -6.12 14.54 21.47
N ILE A 145 -7.37 14.52 21.01
CA ILE A 145 -7.92 15.61 20.21
C ILE A 145 -8.11 16.81 21.15
N GLU A 146 -7.34 17.86 20.94
CA GLU A 146 -7.35 19.06 21.79
C GLU A 146 -8.73 19.74 21.78
N ARG A 147 -9.37 19.79 20.60
CA ARG A 147 -10.65 20.46 20.37
C ARG A 147 -11.71 19.50 19.80
N PRO A 148 -12.29 18.63 20.65
CA PRO A 148 -13.26 17.64 20.21
C PRO A 148 -14.54 18.25 19.62
N GLU A 149 -14.86 19.51 19.93
CA GLU A 149 -16.00 20.23 19.35
C GLU A 149 -15.91 20.36 17.82
N LEU A 150 -14.70 20.33 17.25
CA LEU A 150 -14.47 20.37 15.81
C LEU A 150 -14.93 19.11 15.07
N LEU A 151 -15.20 18.02 15.79
CA LEU A 151 -15.78 16.79 15.24
C LEU A 151 -17.29 16.91 15.01
N GLN A 152 -17.95 17.99 15.46
CA GLN A 152 -19.38 18.22 15.25
C GLN A 152 -20.27 17.03 15.68
N GLY A 153 -19.88 16.35 16.76
CA GLY A 153 -20.60 15.19 17.29
C GLY A 153 -20.33 13.86 16.58
N MET A 154 -19.42 13.82 15.60
CA MET A 154 -18.95 12.56 15.01
C MET A 154 -18.05 11.78 15.98
N ASP A 155 -18.01 10.46 15.78
CA ASP A 155 -17.13 9.58 16.53
C ASP A 155 -15.65 9.87 16.27
N GLN A 156 -14.83 9.69 17.30
CA GLN A 156 -13.37 9.84 17.20
C GLN A 156 -12.70 8.67 16.46
N HIS A 157 -13.44 7.61 16.21
CA HIS A 157 -12.97 6.42 15.52
C HIS A 157 -13.95 6.02 14.42
N THR A 158 -13.43 5.33 13.42
CA THR A 158 -14.25 4.66 12.41
C THR A 158 -13.54 3.40 11.97
N TRP A 159 -14.32 2.36 11.71
CA TRP A 159 -13.85 1.20 10.97
C TRP A 159 -14.45 1.17 9.59
N ASN A 160 -13.76 0.50 8.68
CA ASN A 160 -14.18 0.37 7.32
C ASN A 160 -13.87 -1.04 6.85
N VAL A 161 -14.90 -1.74 6.40
CA VAL A 161 -14.81 -3.12 5.93
C VAL A 161 -15.36 -3.16 4.51
N GLY A 162 -14.53 -3.61 3.58
CA GLY A 162 -14.85 -3.66 2.16
C GLY A 162 -14.63 -5.04 1.56
N ALA A 163 -15.49 -5.38 0.60
CA ALA A 163 -15.30 -6.50 -0.31
C ALA A 163 -15.43 -6.01 -1.75
N GLY A 164 -14.66 -6.59 -2.66
CA GLY A 164 -14.53 -6.07 -4.01
C GLY A 164 -13.99 -7.07 -5.02
N VAL A 165 -13.72 -6.55 -6.22
CA VAL A 165 -13.09 -7.29 -7.31
C VAL A 165 -11.92 -6.48 -7.85
N SER A 166 -10.83 -7.17 -8.16
CA SER A 166 -9.65 -6.61 -8.79
C SER A 166 -9.44 -7.25 -10.18
N LEU A 167 -9.12 -6.40 -11.15
CA LEU A 167 -8.78 -6.73 -12.52
C LEU A 167 -7.36 -6.22 -12.79
N VAL A 168 -6.48 -7.09 -13.28
CA VAL A 168 -5.08 -6.76 -13.54
C VAL A 168 -4.68 -7.27 -14.92
N TYR A 169 -4.14 -6.38 -15.74
CA TYR A 169 -3.34 -6.75 -16.91
C TYR A 169 -1.89 -6.33 -16.66
N ASP A 170 -0.95 -7.27 -16.72
CA ASP A 170 0.45 -7.01 -16.42
C ASP A 170 1.36 -7.83 -17.35
N ASN A 171 1.88 -7.16 -18.39
CA ASN A 171 2.84 -7.74 -19.33
C ASN A 171 4.24 -7.12 -19.18
N ARG A 172 4.51 -6.44 -18.07
CA ARG A 172 5.82 -5.84 -17.79
C ARG A 172 6.90 -6.92 -17.79
N ASP A 173 8.08 -6.54 -18.24
CA ASP A 173 9.25 -7.42 -18.23
C ASP A 173 9.79 -7.67 -16.81
N ASN A 174 9.55 -6.76 -15.87
CA ASN A 174 9.96 -6.88 -14.47
C ASN A 174 8.97 -6.13 -13.56
N LEU A 175 8.54 -6.73 -12.45
CA LEU A 175 7.57 -6.11 -11.54
C LEU A 175 8.15 -4.99 -10.66
N THR A 176 9.45 -5.02 -10.36
CA THR A 176 10.09 -4.04 -9.45
C THR A 176 10.92 -3.01 -10.18
N ASN A 177 11.41 -3.32 -11.38
CA ASN A 177 12.17 -2.41 -12.23
C ASN A 177 11.82 -2.61 -13.72
N PRO A 178 10.59 -2.24 -14.15
CA PRO A 178 10.12 -2.42 -15.52
C PRO A 178 10.86 -1.52 -16.52
N HIS A 179 11.16 -2.05 -17.70
CA HIS A 179 11.75 -1.30 -18.82
C HIS A 179 10.87 -1.30 -20.07
N ARG A 180 9.89 -2.22 -20.13
CA ARG A 180 8.91 -2.30 -21.21
C ARG A 180 7.61 -2.94 -20.73
N GLY A 181 6.52 -2.62 -21.41
CA GLY A 181 5.21 -3.21 -21.17
C GLY A 181 4.27 -2.27 -20.44
N ILE A 182 3.15 -2.80 -19.99
CA ILE A 182 2.00 -2.08 -19.45
C ILE A 182 1.54 -2.82 -18.20
N TYR A 183 1.17 -2.02 -17.20
CA TYR A 183 0.43 -2.45 -16.02
C TYR A 183 -0.88 -1.67 -15.95
N LEU A 184 -1.98 -2.40 -15.94
CA LEU A 184 -3.32 -1.86 -15.72
C LEU A 184 -3.91 -2.57 -14.51
N ASN A 185 -4.40 -1.80 -13.54
CA ASN A 185 -5.13 -2.31 -12.39
C ASN A 185 -6.42 -1.51 -12.18
N ILE A 186 -7.53 -2.23 -12.08
CA ILE A 186 -8.84 -1.67 -11.77
C ILE A 186 -9.38 -2.42 -10.55
N ASN A 187 -9.62 -1.68 -9.47
CA ASN A 187 -10.17 -2.21 -8.24
C ASN A 187 -11.54 -1.57 -8.00
N GLN A 188 -12.57 -2.40 -7.84
CA GLN A 188 -13.89 -1.96 -7.43
C GLN A 188 -14.17 -2.51 -6.02
N MET A 189 -14.32 -1.61 -5.05
CA MET A 189 -14.55 -1.96 -3.65
C MET A 189 -15.92 -1.45 -3.20
N PHE A 190 -16.66 -2.30 -2.48
CA PHE A 190 -17.96 -1.98 -1.91
C PHE A 190 -17.89 -2.07 -0.38
N ARG A 191 -18.45 -1.06 0.30
CA ARG A 191 -18.44 -0.93 1.76
C ARG A 191 -19.86 -0.68 2.25
N PRO A 192 -20.69 -1.72 2.33
CA PRO A 192 -22.08 -1.59 2.74
C PRO A 192 -22.20 -1.51 4.27
N ARG A 193 -23.26 -0.86 4.77
CA ARG A 193 -23.51 -0.70 6.21
C ARG A 193 -23.63 -2.02 6.96
N PHE A 194 -24.15 -3.08 6.32
CA PHE A 194 -24.32 -4.39 6.97
C PHE A 194 -22.99 -5.08 7.35
N MET A 195 -21.85 -4.62 6.82
CA MET A 195 -20.51 -5.09 7.19
C MET A 195 -19.91 -4.31 8.37
N GLY A 196 -20.71 -3.46 9.04
CA GLY A 196 -20.29 -2.64 10.17
C GLY A 196 -19.90 -1.20 9.80
N ASN A 197 -19.86 -0.83 8.53
CA ASN A 197 -19.52 0.52 8.11
C ASN A 197 -20.59 1.55 8.57
N ASP A 198 -20.14 2.71 9.07
CA ASP A 198 -21.05 3.82 9.41
C ASP A 198 -21.80 4.33 8.19
N TYR A 199 -21.14 4.36 7.04
CA TYR A 199 -21.69 4.82 5.76
C TYR A 199 -21.57 3.74 4.69
N ALA A 200 -22.57 3.67 3.80
CA ALA A 200 -22.49 2.87 2.59
C ALA A 200 -21.82 3.66 1.47
N PHE A 201 -20.72 3.15 0.92
CA PHE A 201 -20.08 3.74 -0.25
C PHE A 201 -19.30 2.72 -1.06
N SER A 202 -18.83 3.15 -2.22
CA SER A 202 -17.97 2.36 -3.10
C SER A 202 -16.78 3.17 -3.57
N THR A 203 -15.67 2.50 -3.84
CA THR A 203 -14.46 3.12 -4.39
C THR A 203 -14.04 2.38 -5.64
N THR A 204 -13.80 3.12 -6.71
CA THR A 204 -13.16 2.62 -7.93
C THR A 204 -11.76 3.21 -7.98
N ALA A 205 -10.73 2.36 -7.95
CA ALA A 205 -9.36 2.78 -8.15
C ALA A 205 -8.88 2.29 -9.51
N PHE A 206 -8.25 3.18 -10.26
CA PHE A 206 -7.68 2.92 -11.58
C PHE A 206 -6.21 3.30 -11.58
N ARG A 207 -5.36 2.39 -12.03
CA ARG A 207 -3.94 2.63 -12.24
C ARG A 207 -3.51 2.11 -13.61
N PHE A 208 -2.81 2.95 -14.35
CA PHE A 208 -2.22 2.61 -15.63
C PHE A 208 -0.79 3.10 -15.67
N ASP A 209 0.14 2.18 -15.83
CA ASP A 209 1.56 2.45 -16.02
C ASP A 209 2.00 1.87 -17.38
N ALA A 210 2.70 2.65 -18.19
CA ALA A 210 3.28 2.19 -19.45
C ALA A 210 4.78 2.47 -19.44
N TYR A 211 5.55 1.49 -19.93
CA TYR A 211 7.00 1.54 -19.93
C TYR A 211 7.52 1.31 -21.35
N GLN A 212 8.40 2.21 -21.79
CA GLN A 212 9.05 2.10 -23.09
C GLN A 212 10.53 2.47 -23.00
N ARG A 213 11.39 1.60 -23.51
CA ARG A 213 12.82 1.89 -23.63
C ARG A 213 13.06 2.85 -24.81
N LEU A 214 13.55 4.06 -24.50
CA LEU A 214 13.92 5.06 -25.51
C LEU A 214 15.38 4.96 -25.95
N GLY A 215 16.24 4.38 -25.11
CA GLY A 215 17.67 4.27 -25.37
C GLY A 215 18.42 3.44 -24.34
N LYS A 216 19.76 3.49 -24.37
CA LYS A 216 20.59 2.82 -23.38
C LYS A 216 20.52 3.60 -22.06
N GLY A 217 19.84 3.01 -21.06
CA GLY A 217 19.69 3.62 -19.72
C GLY A 217 18.49 4.56 -19.60
N THR A 218 17.64 4.67 -20.61
CA THR A 218 16.47 5.56 -20.61
C THR A 218 15.20 4.77 -20.82
N VAL A 219 14.28 4.86 -19.85
CA VAL A 219 12.93 4.29 -19.88
C VAL A 219 11.95 5.46 -19.67
N LEU A 220 10.95 5.53 -20.54
CA LEU A 220 9.76 6.36 -20.40
C LEU A 220 8.70 5.57 -19.62
#